data_AF-A0AAV0NGU2-F1
#
_entry.id   AF-A0AAV0NGU2-F1
#
_cell.length_a   1.000
_cell.length_b   1.000
_cell.length_c   1.000
_cell.angle_alpha   90.00
_cell.angle_beta   90.00
_cell.angle_gamma   90.00
#
_symmetry.space_group_name_H-M   'P 1'
#
loop_
_entity.id
_entity.type
_entity.pdbx_description
1 polymer ?
#
loop_
_entity_poly.entity_id
_entity_poly.type
_entity_poly.pdbx_seq_one_letter_code
_entity_poly.pdbx_strand_id
1 'polypeptide(L)'
;MLPSLICHASDFHDRYLTATLRRHGGTVELKGPWFSGMDSIVTSDPANVRHIQSGNFGNYPKGPVMKEVFEPFGDGIFTVDFESWVLQRKKLHLLIKNNR
;
A
#
# COMPACT_ATOMS: atom_id res chain seq x y z
N MET A 1 -15.56 7.31 -15.41
CA MET A 1 -14.61 7.29 -14.27
C MET A 1 -13.48 6.28 -14.50
N LEU A 2 -13.71 5.12 -15.12
CA LEU A 2 -12.64 4.12 -15.40
C LEU A 2 -11.65 4.44 -16.55
N PRO A 3 -12.03 5.02 -17.71
CA PRO A 3 -11.10 5.11 -18.85
C PRO A 3 -9.90 6.03 -18.60
N SER A 4 -10.09 7.10 -17.84
CA SER A 4 -9.04 8.10 -17.55
C SER A 4 -7.97 7.60 -16.58
N LEU A 5 -8.24 6.55 -15.80
CA LEU A 5 -7.30 6.00 -14.82
C LEU A 5 -6.23 5.12 -15.47
N ILE A 6 -6.54 4.50 -16.61
CA ILE A 6 -5.65 3.54 -17.27
C ILE A 6 -4.69 4.23 -18.25
N CYS A 7 -5.14 5.29 -18.93
CA CYS A 7 -4.34 5.96 -19.97
C CYS A 7 -3.32 6.99 -19.43
N HIS A 8 -3.39 7.36 -18.16
CA HIS A 8 -2.48 8.33 -17.53
C HIS A 8 -2.01 7.85 -16.14
N ALA A 9 -1.53 6.60 -16.04
CA ALA A 9 -1.09 6.01 -14.78
C ALA A 9 0.03 6.83 -14.08
N SER A 10 0.89 7.50 -14.85
CA SER A 10 1.92 8.42 -14.35
C SER A 10 1.32 9.72 -13.77
N ASP A 11 0.31 10.30 -14.44
CA ASP A 11 -0.32 11.55 -13.97
C ASP A 11 -1.37 11.27 -12.88
N PHE A 12 -1.85 10.04 -12.75
CA PHE A 12 -2.77 9.65 -11.69
C PHE A 12 -2.15 9.87 -10.32
N HIS A 13 -0.88 9.49 -10.14
CA HIS A 13 -0.18 9.64 -8.87
C HIS A 13 0.07 11.12 -8.51
N ASP A 14 0.64 11.87 -9.45
CA ASP A 14 1.06 13.26 -9.20
C ASP A 14 -0.09 14.28 -9.30
N ARG A 15 -0.95 14.16 -10.31
CA ARG A 15 -1.97 15.18 -10.59
C ARG A 15 -3.29 14.91 -9.88
N TYR A 16 -3.65 13.64 -9.73
CA TYR A 16 -4.95 13.28 -9.15
C TYR A 16 -4.83 12.88 -7.67
N LEU A 17 -4.04 11.86 -7.35
CA LEU A 17 -3.94 11.31 -6.00
C LEU A 17 -3.34 12.35 -5.04
N THR A 18 -2.20 12.95 -5.40
CA THR A 18 -1.53 13.96 -4.58
C THR A 18 -2.39 15.21 -4.40
N ALA A 19 -3.06 15.70 -5.46
CA ALA A 19 -3.94 16.86 -5.35
C ALA A 19 -5.16 16.58 -4.46
N THR A 20 -5.73 15.38 -4.57
CA THR A 20 -6.90 14.98 -3.77
C THR A 20 -6.51 14.80 -2.30
N LEU A 21 -5.39 14.14 -2.02
CA LEU A 21 -4.84 14.01 -0.67
C LEU A 21 -4.55 15.38 -0.03
N ARG A 22 -3.91 16.29 -0.76
CA ARG A 22 -3.65 17.66 -0.27
C ARG A 22 -4.93 18.43 0.05
N ARG A 23 -5.99 18.27 -0.75
CA ARG A 23 -7.28 18.95 -0.54
C ARG A 23 -8.05 18.40 0.67
N HIS A 24 -7.92 17.12 0.96
CA HIS A 24 -8.66 16.43 2.03
C HIS A 24 -7.83 16.18 3.30
N GLY A 25 -6.76 16.96 3.52
CA GLY A 25 -5.97 16.87 4.75
C GLY A 25 -5.12 15.60 4.86
N GLY A 26 -4.87 14.92 3.75
CA GLY A 26 -3.94 13.80 3.67
C GLY A 26 -4.60 12.42 3.71
N THR A 27 -5.91 12.29 3.86
CA THR A 27 -6.63 11.00 3.83
C THR A 27 -7.87 11.08 2.94
N VAL A 28 -8.07 10.10 2.07
CA VAL A 28 -9.18 10.06 1.11
C VAL A 28 -9.76 8.65 1.03
N GLU A 29 -11.07 8.57 0.85
CA GLU A 29 -11.78 7.33 0.52
C GLU A 29 -11.97 7.25 -1.00
N LEU A 30 -11.50 6.15 -1.59
CA LEU A 30 -11.67 5.80 -2.98
C LEU A 30 -12.73 4.71 -3.06
N LYS A 31 -13.90 5.04 -3.61
CA LYS A 31 -14.97 4.07 -3.84
C LYS A 31 -14.89 3.51 -5.24
N GLY A 32 -14.95 2.19 -5.33
CA GLY A 32 -15.00 1.47 -6.59
C GLY A 32 -16.40 1.53 -7.20
N PRO A 33 -16.56 1.07 -8.46
CA PRO A 33 -17.89 0.76 -8.98
C PRO A 33 -18.62 -0.18 -8.02
N TRP A 34 -19.92 0.03 -7.84
CA TRP A 34 -20.81 -0.76 -6.96
C TRP A 34 -20.73 -2.30 -7.10
N PHE A 35 -20.28 -2.83 -8.24
CA PHE A 35 -20.14 -4.27 -8.49
C PHE A 35 -18.73 -4.81 -8.23
N SER A 36 -17.76 -3.94 -7.98
CA SER A 36 -16.35 -4.32 -7.86
C SER A 36 -15.92 -4.65 -6.44
N GLY A 37 -16.66 -4.18 -5.43
CA GLY A 37 -16.25 -4.29 -4.03
C GLY A 37 -14.91 -3.60 -3.71
N MET A 38 -14.43 -2.72 -4.59
CA MET A 38 -13.12 -2.08 -4.51
C MET A 38 -13.20 -0.75 -3.76
N ASP A 39 -13.56 -0.78 -2.49
CA ASP A 39 -13.49 0.40 -1.63
C ASP A 39 -12.13 0.42 -0.91
N SER A 40 -11.46 1.57 -0.90
CA SER A 40 -10.10 1.70 -0.36
C SER A 40 -9.90 3.05 0.30
N ILE A 41 -9.18 3.06 1.42
CA ILE A 41 -8.76 4.29 2.09
C ILE A 41 -7.29 4.53 1.79
N VAL A 42 -6.96 5.70 1.26
CA VAL A 42 -5.58 6.10 0.97
C VAL A 42 -5.20 7.23 1.91
N THR A 43 -4.04 7.10 2.56
CA THR A 43 -3.54 8.09 3.51
C THR A 43 -2.07 8.43 3.26
N SER A 44 -1.77 9.71 3.38
CA SER A 44 -0.43 10.32 3.38
C SER A 44 -0.11 10.99 4.73
N ASP A 45 -1.04 11.00 5.67
CA ASP A 45 -0.80 11.48 7.04
C ASP A 45 0.29 10.63 7.71
N PRO A 46 1.42 11.23 8.12
CA PRO A 46 2.52 10.52 8.78
C PRO A 46 2.08 9.73 10.03
N ALA A 47 1.10 10.20 10.79
CA ALA A 47 0.60 9.51 11.96
C ALA A 47 -0.10 8.20 11.57
N ASN A 48 -0.97 8.26 10.55
CA ASN A 48 -1.66 7.08 10.03
C ASN A 48 -0.69 6.10 9.36
N VAL A 49 0.27 6.59 8.59
CA VAL A 49 1.31 5.76 7.97
C VAL A 49 2.14 5.04 9.02
N ARG A 50 2.57 5.74 10.09
CA ARG A 50 3.29 5.14 11.20
C ARG A 50 2.43 4.10 11.94
N HIS A 51 1.15 4.39 12.15
CA HIS A 51 0.22 3.47 12.78
C HIS A 51 0.11 2.16 11.97
N ILE A 52 -0.16 2.26 10.67
CA ILE A 52 -0.34 1.09 9.79
C ILE A 52 0.97 0.32 9.62
N GLN A 53 2.11 0.99 9.35
CA GLN A 53 3.35 0.30 8.97
C GLN A 53 4.23 -0.17 10.13
N SER A 54 4.01 0.35 11.34
CA SER A 54 4.91 0.11 12.48
C SER A 54 4.18 -0.06 13.81
N GLY A 55 3.24 0.82 14.14
CA GLY A 55 2.59 0.85 15.45
C GLY A 55 1.60 -0.30 15.66
N ASN A 56 0.86 -0.66 14.61
CA ASN A 56 -0.24 -1.62 14.67
C ASN A 56 -0.31 -2.49 13.40
N PHE A 57 0.85 -2.81 12.82
CA PHE A 57 0.95 -3.53 11.55
C PHE A 57 0.20 -4.88 11.55
N GLY A 58 0.15 -5.56 12.70
CA GLY A 58 -0.58 -6.83 12.84
C GLY A 58 -2.08 -6.71 12.56
N ASN A 59 -2.68 -5.52 12.70
CA ASN A 59 -4.10 -5.31 12.42
C ASN A 59 -4.39 -5.00 10.95
N TYR A 60 -3.36 -4.90 10.10
CA TYR A 60 -3.50 -4.57 8.68
C TYR A 60 -2.84 -5.65 7.81
N PRO A 61 -3.41 -6.87 7.76
CA PRO A 61 -2.93 -7.90 6.85
C PRO A 61 -3.10 -7.42 5.40
N LYS A 62 -2.15 -7.77 4.53
CA LYS A 62 -2.20 -7.41 3.11
C LYS A 62 -3.34 -8.11 2.39
N GLY A 63 -3.65 -9.33 2.83
CA GLY A 63 -4.78 -10.10 2.33
C GLY A 63 -4.58 -10.67 0.92
N PRO A 64 -5.61 -11.35 0.38
CA PRO A 64 -5.49 -12.14 -0.84
C PRO A 64 -5.25 -11.30 -2.10
N VAL A 65 -5.87 -10.12 -2.20
CA VAL A 65 -5.72 -9.23 -3.36
C VAL A 65 -4.26 -8.79 -3.52
N MET A 66 -3.62 -8.38 -2.43
CA MET A 66 -2.21 -7.99 -2.47
C MET A 66 -1.31 -9.20 -2.74
N LYS A 67 -1.66 -10.38 -2.21
CA LYS A 67 -0.91 -11.61 -2.52
C LYS A 67 -0.98 -11.99 -3.99
N GLU A 68 -2.14 -11.81 -4.63
CA GLU A 68 -2.34 -12.04 -6.07
C GLU A 68 -1.55 -11.04 -6.93
N VAL A 69 -1.64 -9.74 -6.62
CA VAL A 69 -0.92 -8.69 -7.35
C VAL A 69 0.60 -8.89 -7.27
N PHE A 70 1.10 -9.36 -6.13
CA PHE A 70 2.53 -9.60 -5.90
C PHE A 70 2.93 -11.07 -6.02
N GLU A 71 2.09 -11.92 -6.60
CA GLU A 71 2.37 -13.35 -6.81
C GLU A 71 3.70 -13.62 -7.54
N PRO A 72 4.11 -12.81 -8.56
CA PRO A 72 5.41 -12.99 -9.21
C PRO A 72 6.62 -12.83 -8.27
N PHE A 73 6.44 -12.20 -7.10
CA PHE A 73 7.49 -12.06 -6.08
C PHE A 73 7.52 -13.24 -5.10
N GLY A 74 6.70 -14.27 -5.33
CA GLY A 74 6.57 -15.47 -4.50
C GLY A 74 6.15 -15.15 -3.07
N ASP A 75 6.51 -15.99 -2.10
CA ASP A 75 6.28 -15.77 -0.66
C ASP A 75 7.32 -14.79 -0.05
N GLY A 76 7.56 -13.67 -0.73
CA GLY A 76 8.47 -12.61 -0.30
C GLY A 76 7.80 -11.54 0.58
N ILE A 77 8.56 -10.48 0.87
CA ILE A 77 8.18 -9.42 1.82
C ILE A 77 6.90 -8.65 1.40
N PHE A 78 6.50 -8.76 0.13
CA PHE A 78 5.30 -8.13 -0.40
C PHE A 78 4.03 -8.98 -0.23
N THR A 79 4.16 -10.29 -0.02
CA THR A 79 3.04 -11.24 0.01
C THR A 79 2.82 -11.89 1.37
N VAL A 80 3.87 -12.04 2.19
CA VAL A 80 3.75 -12.62 3.53
C VAL A 80 3.23 -11.59 4.54
N ASP A 81 2.46 -12.06 5.52
CA ASP A 81 1.91 -11.24 6.60
C ASP A 81 2.50 -11.62 7.99
N PHE A 82 2.21 -10.78 8.99
CA PHE A 82 2.51 -11.02 10.41
C PHE A 82 3.99 -11.34 10.70
N GLU A 83 4.27 -12.42 11.45
CA GLU A 83 5.60 -12.78 11.91
C GLU A 83 6.57 -13.08 10.76
N SER A 84 6.10 -13.74 9.71
CA SER A 84 6.90 -14.04 8.51
C SER A 84 7.41 -12.76 7.87
N TRP A 85 6.57 -11.73 7.79
CA TRP A 85 6.96 -10.42 7.31
C TRP A 85 8.00 -9.75 8.21
N VAL A 86 7.80 -9.78 9.53
CA VAL A 86 8.75 -9.20 10.50
C VAL A 86 10.12 -9.85 10.37
N LEU A 87 10.17 -11.18 10.25
CA LEU A 87 11.42 -11.93 10.08
C LEU A 87 12.12 -11.56 8.76
N GLN A 88 11.40 -11.52 7.65
CA GLN A 88 11.96 -11.16 6.35
C GLN A 88 12.47 -9.70 6.33
N ARG A 89 11.71 -8.76 6.93
CA ARG A 89 12.12 -7.35 7.05
C ARG A 89 13.41 -7.20 7.86
N LYS A 90 13.56 -7.94 8.97
CA LYS A 90 14.80 -7.95 9.77
C LYS A 90 15.99 -8.44 8.95
N LYS A 91 15.83 -9.56 8.24
CA LYS A 91 16.89 -10.11 7.36
C LYS A 91 17.30 -9.11 6.27
N LEU A 92 16.33 -8.52 5.58
CA LEU A 92 16.59 -7.52 4.54
C LEU A 92 17.33 -6.30 5.10
N HIS A 93 16.94 -5.81 6.27
CA HIS A 93 17.59 -4.68 6.91
C HIS A 93 19.05 -4.98 7.30
N LEU A 94 19.32 -6.20 7.79
CA LEU A 94 20.68 -6.66 8.09
C LEU A 94 21.53 -6.74 6.82
N LEU A 95 20.99 -7.26 5.71
CA LEU A 95 21.69 -7.33 4.43
C LEU A 95 22.07 -5.93 3.92
N ILE A 96 21.13 -4.98 3.96
CA ILE A 96 21.38 -3.60 3.52
C ILE A 96 22.41 -2.91 4.41
N LYS A 97 22.34 -3.12 5.74
CA LYS A 97 23.29 -2.54 6.68
C LYS A 97 24.70 -3.11 6.52
N ASN A 98 24.82 -4.40 6.23
CA ASN A 98 26.11 -5.09 6.07
C ASN A 98 26.76 -4.86 4.70
N ASN A 99 26.02 -4.30 3.74
CA ASN A 99 26.49 -3.96 2.39
C ASN A 99 26.87 -2.47 2.27
N ARG A 100 27.21 -1.83 3.39
CA ARG A 100 27.78 -0.49 3.51
C ARG A 100 29.07 -0.59 4.29
#